data_AF-A0A1G6X8B8-F1
#
_entry.id   AF-A0A1G6X8B8-F1
#
_cell.length_a   1.000
_cell.length_b   1.000
_cell.length_c   1.000
_cell.angle_alpha   90.00
_cell.angle_beta   90.00
_cell.angle_gamma   90.00
#
_symmetry.space_group_name_H-M   'P 1'
#
loop_
_entity.id
_entity.type
_entity.pdbx_description
1 polymer ?
#
loop_
_entity_poly.entity_id
_entity_poly.type
_entity_poly.pdbx_seq_one_letter_code
_entity_poly.pdbx_strand_id
1 'polypeptide(L)'
;MPDTAGCGPGEAPRYTAGPFALVPRPVPEPSLPSLPEVDRALSEAAIGIDAAELHGSICGLLSAGGRLAGADWLDALAVEGPRQAPGGVLDRLRTSTLAQLADSEYGFELLLPDEDAALGDRIEALGAWCRGFLGGFGLGTASAARLSDDGREALEDLARIAQAELSFEDDEDDASALEEIIEFVRVAVLLLHSENGADSAQSTLH
;
A
#
# COMPACT_ATOMS: atom_id res chain seq x y z
N MET A 1 -25.79 23.69 -77.80
CA MET A 1 -24.83 22.61 -78.08
C MET A 1 -23.43 23.13 -77.77
N PRO A 2 -22.52 22.29 -77.25
CA PRO A 2 -22.80 21.05 -76.52
C PRO A 2 -23.40 21.45 -75.14
N ASP A 3 -23.12 20.95 -73.94
CA ASP A 3 -22.33 19.80 -73.47
C ASP A 3 -22.88 19.29 -72.12
N THR A 4 -22.37 18.19 -71.60
CA THR A 4 -22.73 17.59 -70.31
C THR A 4 -21.51 17.01 -69.59
N ALA A 5 -21.11 17.60 -68.46
CA ALA A 5 -20.12 17.02 -67.54
C ALA A 5 -20.84 16.49 -66.29
N GLY A 6 -20.85 15.16 -66.12
CA GLY A 6 -21.52 14.51 -65.00
C GLY A 6 -20.80 14.72 -63.67
N CYS A 7 -21.55 15.08 -62.63
CA CYS A 7 -21.09 15.00 -61.25
C CYS A 7 -21.62 13.68 -60.66
N GLY A 8 -20.76 12.67 -60.56
CA GLY A 8 -21.09 11.44 -59.84
C GLY A 8 -21.18 11.69 -58.33
N PRO A 9 -22.01 10.94 -57.57
CA PRO A 9 -22.04 11.07 -56.12
C PRO A 9 -20.67 10.67 -55.55
N GLY A 10 -20.01 11.60 -54.85
CA GLY A 10 -18.75 11.34 -54.18
C GLY A 10 -18.92 10.27 -53.09
N GLU A 11 -18.25 9.14 -53.24
CA GLU A 11 -18.24 8.08 -52.22
C GLU A 11 -17.53 8.60 -50.97
N ALA A 12 -18.24 8.61 -49.84
CA ALA A 12 -17.65 8.99 -48.56
C ALA A 12 -16.54 8.00 -48.18
N PRO A 13 -15.40 8.47 -47.61
CA PRO A 13 -14.31 7.59 -47.25
C PRO A 13 -14.80 6.57 -46.20
N ARG A 14 -14.82 5.29 -46.60
CA ARG A 14 -15.12 4.18 -45.68
C ARG A 14 -14.00 4.08 -44.66
N TYR A 15 -14.23 4.62 -43.47
CA TYR A 15 -13.31 4.47 -42.34
C TYR A 15 -13.37 3.01 -41.87
N THR A 16 -12.56 2.15 -42.48
CA THR A 16 -12.38 0.77 -42.01
C THR A 16 -11.67 0.83 -40.66
N ALA A 17 -12.42 0.63 -39.59
CA ALA A 17 -11.85 0.35 -38.28
C ALA A 17 -11.02 -0.94 -38.41
N GLY A 18 -9.70 -0.78 -38.47
CA GLY A 18 -8.78 -1.91 -38.45
C GLY A 18 -8.88 -2.64 -37.10
N PRO A 19 -8.48 -3.92 -37.02
CA PRO A 19 -8.52 -4.71 -35.79
C PRO A 19 -7.40 -4.33 -34.83
N PHE A 20 -7.21 -3.03 -34.58
CA PHE A 20 -6.64 -2.57 -33.32
C PHE A 20 -7.69 -2.81 -32.25
N ALA A 21 -7.72 -4.04 -31.75
CA ALA A 21 -8.08 -4.24 -30.37
C ALA A 21 -7.25 -3.23 -29.56
N LEU A 22 -7.92 -2.48 -28.68
CA LEU A 22 -7.23 -1.82 -27.57
C LEU A 22 -6.56 -2.96 -26.79
N VAL A 23 -5.29 -3.22 -27.08
CA VAL A 23 -4.43 -3.98 -26.18
C VAL A 23 -4.55 -3.21 -24.87
N PRO A 24 -5.07 -3.82 -23.79
CA PRO A 24 -5.08 -3.16 -22.51
C PRO A 24 -3.63 -2.77 -22.24
N ARG A 25 -3.36 -1.46 -22.12
CA ARG A 25 -2.03 -1.02 -21.70
C ARG A 25 -1.79 -1.78 -20.40
N PRO A 26 -0.71 -2.56 -20.24
CA PRO A 26 -0.48 -3.28 -18.99
C PRO A 26 -0.60 -2.24 -17.89
N VAL A 27 -1.57 -2.46 -17.00
CA VAL A 27 -1.65 -1.69 -15.78
C VAL A 27 -0.31 -1.96 -15.11
N PRO A 28 0.53 -0.94 -14.86
CA PRO A 28 1.75 -1.20 -14.11
C PRO A 28 1.30 -1.88 -12.82
N GLU A 29 1.94 -3.01 -12.51
CA GLU A 29 1.67 -3.70 -11.25
C GLU A 29 1.75 -2.67 -10.11
N PRO A 30 0.87 -2.75 -9.09
CA PRO A 30 0.75 -1.76 -8.04
C PRO A 30 1.98 -1.77 -7.13
N SER A 31 3.11 -1.28 -7.65
CA SER A 31 4.36 -1.12 -6.94
C SER A 31 4.25 0.07 -5.98
N LEU A 32 4.87 -0.05 -4.82
CA LEU A 32 5.02 1.08 -3.91
C LEU A 32 5.90 2.17 -4.57
N PRO A 33 5.65 3.46 -4.34
CA PRO A 33 6.69 4.48 -4.55
C PRO A 33 7.87 4.21 -3.61
N SER A 34 9.10 4.56 -3.98
CA SER A 34 10.25 4.27 -3.11
C SER A 34 10.24 5.14 -1.85
N LEU A 35 10.90 4.67 -0.77
CA LEU A 35 10.98 5.40 0.50
C LEU A 35 11.42 6.88 0.31
N PRO A 36 12.48 7.19 -0.48
CA PRO A 36 12.89 8.59 -0.73
C PRO A 36 11.93 9.40 -1.63
N GLU A 37 10.98 8.77 -2.33
CA GLU A 37 9.87 9.49 -2.95
C GLU A 37 8.83 9.93 -1.91
N VAL A 38 8.51 9.03 -0.98
CA VAL A 38 7.51 9.26 0.06
C VAL A 38 8.02 10.30 1.07
N ASP A 39 9.25 10.16 1.60
CA ASP A 39 9.84 11.11 2.55
C ASP A 39 9.89 12.54 2.00
N ARG A 40 10.24 12.68 0.72
CA ARG A 40 10.23 13.97 0.02
C ARG A 40 8.82 14.53 -0.12
N ALA A 41 7.83 13.70 -0.45
CA ALA A 41 6.44 14.15 -0.54
C ALA A 41 5.87 14.56 0.83
N LEU A 42 6.25 13.88 1.92
CA LEU A 42 5.90 14.24 3.30
C LEU A 42 6.56 15.56 3.71
N SER A 43 7.86 15.72 3.41
CA SER A 43 8.63 16.94 3.66
C SER A 43 8.07 18.16 2.90
N GLU A 44 7.75 17.99 1.61
CA GLU A 44 7.14 19.04 0.77
C GLU A 44 5.72 19.42 1.26
N ALA A 45 4.99 18.46 1.84
CA ALA A 45 3.67 18.66 2.44
C ALA A 45 3.71 19.15 3.89
N ALA A 46 4.91 19.27 4.49
CA ALA A 46 5.14 19.58 5.91
C ALA A 46 4.41 18.62 6.89
N ILE A 47 4.33 17.33 6.54
CA ILE A 47 3.77 16.28 7.38
C ILE A 47 4.89 15.68 8.25
N GLY A 48 4.69 15.63 9.57
CA GLY A 48 5.70 15.22 10.55
C GLY A 48 5.67 13.73 10.94
N ILE A 49 5.51 12.84 9.96
CA ILE A 49 5.56 11.37 10.11
C ILE A 49 6.59 10.83 9.12
N ASP A 50 7.27 9.73 9.45
CA ASP A 50 8.25 9.10 8.55
C ASP A 50 7.54 8.20 7.51
N ALA A 51 8.13 8.01 6.33
CA ALA A 51 7.49 7.24 5.25
C ALA A 51 7.14 5.80 5.66
N ALA A 52 8.05 5.11 6.35
CA ALA A 52 7.83 3.75 6.84
C ALA A 52 6.68 3.70 7.87
N GLU A 53 6.61 4.64 8.81
CA GLU A 53 5.54 4.72 9.81
C GLU A 53 4.18 5.04 9.18
N LEU A 54 4.13 5.94 8.18
CA LEU A 54 2.90 6.20 7.43
C LEU A 54 2.42 4.96 6.68
N HIS A 55 3.32 4.22 6.02
CA HIS A 55 2.95 2.99 5.34
C HIS A 55 2.44 1.93 6.31
N GLY A 56 3.09 1.79 7.48
CA GLY A 56 2.60 0.96 8.58
C GLY A 56 1.17 1.36 8.97
N SER A 57 0.93 2.65 9.20
CA SER A 57 -0.38 3.18 9.62
C SER A 57 -1.49 2.90 8.60
N ILE A 58 -1.17 3.01 7.30
CA ILE A 58 -2.07 2.60 6.20
C ILE A 58 -2.44 1.12 6.34
N CYS A 59 -1.45 0.22 6.44
CA CYS A 59 -1.68 -1.22 6.56
C CYS A 59 -2.46 -1.59 7.83
N GLY A 60 -2.12 -0.97 8.95
CA GLY A 60 -2.77 -1.19 10.25
C GLY A 60 -4.25 -0.83 10.21
N LEU A 61 -4.58 0.37 9.72
CA LEU A 61 -5.97 0.82 9.61
C LEU A 61 -6.78 -0.10 8.70
N LEU A 62 -6.22 -0.51 7.55
CA LEU A 62 -6.88 -1.40 6.60
C LEU A 62 -7.09 -2.81 7.17
N SER A 63 -6.11 -3.34 7.92
CA SER A 63 -6.24 -4.62 8.63
C SER A 63 -7.27 -4.56 9.76
N ALA A 64 -7.43 -3.40 10.40
CA ALA A 64 -8.49 -3.14 11.38
C ALA A 64 -9.83 -2.69 10.76
N GLY A 65 -10.06 -2.93 9.46
CA GLY A 65 -11.33 -2.67 8.78
C GLY A 65 -11.70 -1.19 8.59
N GLY A 66 -10.75 -0.28 8.81
CA GLY A 66 -10.90 1.13 8.44
C GLY A 66 -10.84 1.34 6.92
N ARG A 67 -11.06 2.59 6.48
CA ARG A 67 -11.18 2.92 5.05
C ARG A 67 -10.44 4.22 4.73
N LEU A 68 -9.60 4.17 3.69
CA LEU A 68 -8.84 5.31 3.18
C LEU A 68 -9.45 5.80 1.86
N ALA A 69 -10.41 6.73 1.95
CA ALA A 69 -11.21 7.19 0.82
C ALA A 69 -11.20 8.72 0.67
N GLY A 70 -11.26 9.19 -0.58
CA GLY A 70 -11.22 10.62 -0.90
C GLY A 70 -9.83 11.24 -0.76
N ALA A 71 -9.77 12.57 -0.86
CA ALA A 71 -8.52 13.34 -0.76
C ALA A 71 -8.05 13.57 0.69
N ASP A 72 -8.93 13.33 1.67
CA ASP A 72 -8.72 13.65 3.10
C ASP A 72 -8.34 12.39 3.91
N TRP A 73 -7.81 11.36 3.24
CA TRP A 73 -7.63 10.03 3.84
C TRP A 73 -6.60 10.01 4.99
N LEU A 74 -5.72 11.02 5.08
CA LEU A 74 -4.79 11.20 6.20
C LEU A 74 -5.53 11.47 7.53
N ASP A 75 -6.70 12.12 7.49
CA ASP A 75 -7.53 12.37 8.68
C ASP A 75 -7.95 11.05 9.37
N ALA A 76 -8.14 9.97 8.59
CA ALA A 76 -8.47 8.64 9.11
C ALA A 76 -7.30 7.94 9.82
N LEU A 77 -6.07 8.46 9.65
CA LEU A 77 -4.86 8.05 10.35
C LEU A 77 -4.48 9.02 11.48
N ALA A 78 -5.31 10.04 11.74
CA ALA A 78 -5.00 11.17 12.63
C ALA A 78 -3.69 11.92 12.26
N VAL A 79 -3.28 11.86 10.99
CA VAL A 79 -2.10 12.55 10.46
C VAL A 79 -2.51 13.91 9.90
N GLU A 80 -2.04 15.00 10.52
CA GLU A 80 -2.29 16.35 10.00
C GLU A 80 -1.51 16.58 8.69
N GLY A 81 -2.22 16.98 7.62
CA GLY A 81 -1.60 17.24 6.32
C GLY A 81 -2.54 17.89 5.30
N PRO A 82 -2.03 18.31 4.14
CA PRO A 82 -2.86 18.83 3.05
C PRO A 82 -3.71 17.73 2.40
N ARG A 83 -4.75 18.15 1.68
CA ARG A 83 -5.57 17.27 0.84
C ARG A 83 -4.73 16.63 -0.26
N GLN A 84 -4.81 15.32 -0.39
CA GLN A 84 -3.98 14.55 -1.32
C GLN A 84 -4.56 14.56 -2.73
N ALA A 85 -3.72 14.88 -3.71
CA ALA A 85 -4.09 14.91 -5.12
C ALA A 85 -4.03 13.50 -5.75
N PRO A 86 -5.06 13.08 -6.53
CA PRO A 86 -5.04 11.79 -7.21
C PRO A 86 -3.79 11.57 -8.06
N GLY A 87 -3.11 10.43 -7.89
CA GLY A 87 -1.86 10.08 -8.57
C GLY A 87 -0.59 10.75 -8.04
N GLY A 88 -0.70 11.64 -7.04
CA GLY A 88 0.45 12.12 -6.26
C GLY A 88 1.13 10.99 -5.48
N VAL A 89 2.37 11.19 -5.01
CA VAL A 89 3.17 10.11 -4.39
C VAL A 89 2.43 9.43 -3.22
N LEU A 90 1.86 10.20 -2.30
CA LEU A 90 1.15 9.65 -1.14
C LEU A 90 -0.17 8.97 -1.53
N ASP A 91 -0.84 9.45 -2.59
CA ASP A 91 -2.01 8.76 -3.13
C ASP A 91 -1.62 7.43 -3.82
N ARG A 92 -0.49 7.39 -4.54
CA ARG A 92 0.06 6.14 -5.10
C ARG A 92 0.39 5.14 -4.02
N LEU A 93 1.06 5.57 -2.94
CA LEU A 93 1.33 4.75 -1.76
C LEU A 93 0.03 4.10 -1.26
N ARG A 94 -0.97 4.91 -0.92
CA ARG A 94 -2.30 4.44 -0.51
C ARG A 94 -2.92 3.44 -1.49
N THR A 95 -2.91 3.74 -2.80
CA THR A 95 -3.55 2.87 -3.80
C THR A 95 -2.79 1.56 -4.06
N SER A 96 -1.46 1.58 -3.99
CA SER A 96 -0.64 0.38 -4.15
C SER A 96 -0.79 -0.54 -2.95
N THR A 97 -0.71 -0.02 -1.72
CA THR A 97 -0.97 -0.79 -0.50
C THR A 97 -2.38 -1.40 -0.49
N LEU A 98 -3.41 -0.64 -0.91
CA LEU A 98 -4.78 -1.15 -1.05
C LEU A 98 -4.88 -2.32 -2.03
N ALA A 99 -4.13 -2.29 -3.14
CA ALA A 99 -4.14 -3.37 -4.12
C ALA A 99 -3.35 -4.60 -3.63
N GLN A 100 -2.15 -4.40 -3.07
CA GLN A 100 -1.31 -5.46 -2.51
C GLN A 100 -1.97 -6.24 -1.37
N LEU A 101 -2.74 -5.58 -0.49
CA LEU A 101 -3.47 -6.26 0.58
C LEU A 101 -4.75 -6.98 0.09
N ALA A 102 -5.33 -6.53 -1.03
CA ALA A 102 -6.57 -7.09 -1.57
C ALA A 102 -6.35 -8.33 -2.45
N ASP A 103 -5.18 -8.49 -3.05
CA ASP A 103 -4.87 -9.60 -3.96
C ASP A 103 -3.44 -10.12 -3.75
N SER A 104 -3.36 -11.39 -3.35
CA SER A 104 -2.11 -12.12 -3.10
C SER A 104 -1.19 -12.23 -4.32
N GLU A 105 -1.69 -12.09 -5.54
CA GLU A 105 -0.86 -12.14 -6.75
C GLU A 105 0.08 -10.92 -6.88
N TYR A 106 -0.21 -9.79 -6.24
CA TYR A 106 0.63 -8.59 -6.33
C TYR A 106 1.84 -8.57 -5.39
N GLY A 107 1.92 -9.49 -4.42
CA GLY A 107 2.98 -9.52 -3.41
C GLY A 107 2.92 -8.31 -2.46
N PHE A 108 2.44 -8.52 -1.23
CA PHE A 108 2.50 -7.46 -0.21
C PHE A 108 3.94 -7.19 0.22
N GLU A 109 4.36 -5.92 0.16
CA GLU A 109 5.71 -5.48 0.50
C GLU A 109 5.67 -4.43 1.62
N LEU A 110 6.77 -4.32 2.39
CA LEU A 110 6.95 -3.26 3.37
C LEU A 110 7.75 -2.12 2.74
N LEU A 111 7.22 -0.90 2.80
CA LEU A 111 7.99 0.30 2.49
C LEU A 111 9.09 0.52 3.53
N LEU A 112 10.30 0.08 3.19
CA LEU A 112 11.53 0.14 3.99
C LEU A 112 12.67 0.72 3.11
N PRO A 113 13.86 1.03 3.68
CA PRO A 113 15.05 1.31 2.90
C PRO A 113 15.47 0.07 2.07
N ASP A 114 16.13 0.33 0.93
CA ASP A 114 16.62 -0.70 0.02
C ASP A 114 17.61 -1.68 0.71
N GLU A 115 17.82 -2.87 0.13
CA GLU A 115 18.69 -3.92 0.69
C GLU A 115 20.16 -3.46 0.89
N ASP A 116 20.63 -2.54 0.04
CA ASP A 116 21.97 -1.92 0.10
C ASP A 116 22.11 -0.82 1.19
N ALA A 117 21.03 -0.48 1.92
CA ALA A 117 21.07 0.51 3.00
C ALA A 117 21.75 -0.05 4.25
N ALA A 118 22.30 0.83 5.10
CA ALA A 118 22.93 0.41 6.35
C ALA A 118 21.94 -0.36 7.24
N LEU A 119 22.38 -1.47 7.84
CA LEU A 119 21.50 -2.39 8.57
C LEU A 119 20.70 -1.65 9.67
N GLY A 120 21.36 -0.75 10.40
CA GLY A 120 20.74 0.12 11.42
C GLY A 120 19.58 0.96 10.90
N ASP A 121 19.69 1.55 9.71
CA ASP A 121 18.62 2.37 9.10
C ASP A 121 17.41 1.49 8.73
N ARG A 122 17.67 0.26 8.25
CA ARG A 122 16.62 -0.73 7.90
C ARG A 122 15.87 -1.19 9.16
N ILE A 123 16.60 -1.42 10.26
CA ILE A 123 16.06 -1.78 11.59
C ILE A 123 15.20 -0.65 12.16
N GLU A 124 15.70 0.60 12.15
CA GLU A 124 14.96 1.75 12.66
C GLU A 124 13.66 1.96 11.88
N ALA A 125 13.72 1.85 10.55
CA ALA A 125 12.56 1.92 9.68
C ALA A 125 11.56 0.77 9.92
N LEU A 126 12.01 -0.46 10.16
CA LEU A 126 11.12 -1.59 10.50
C LEU A 126 10.42 -1.37 11.85
N GLY A 127 11.13 -0.86 12.84
CA GLY A 127 10.55 -0.45 14.12
C GLY A 127 9.51 0.66 13.95
N ALA A 128 9.81 1.68 13.15
CA ALA A 128 8.88 2.76 12.80
C ALA A 128 7.65 2.23 12.05
N TRP A 129 7.84 1.32 11.10
CA TRP A 129 6.77 0.64 10.37
C TRP A 129 5.82 -0.10 11.31
N CYS A 130 6.36 -0.87 12.26
CA CYS A 130 5.57 -1.62 13.24
C CYS A 130 4.82 -0.68 14.20
N ARG A 131 5.44 0.42 14.66
CA ARG A 131 4.76 1.45 15.46
C ARG A 131 3.58 2.06 14.70
N GLY A 132 3.80 2.44 13.44
CA GLY A 132 2.77 2.94 12.55
C GLY A 132 1.62 1.95 12.38
N PHE A 133 1.93 0.68 12.11
CA PHE A 133 0.92 -0.38 12.00
C PHE A 133 0.05 -0.50 13.24
N LEU A 134 0.65 -0.52 14.43
CA LEU A 134 -0.09 -0.61 15.70
C LEU A 134 -0.97 0.65 15.93
N GLY A 135 -0.45 1.83 15.61
CA GLY A 135 -1.21 3.08 15.65
C GLY A 135 -2.42 3.07 14.72
N GLY A 136 -2.21 2.74 13.45
CA GLY A 136 -3.28 2.61 12.44
C GLY A 136 -4.31 1.54 12.82
N PHE A 137 -3.87 0.39 13.31
CA PHE A 137 -4.76 -0.69 13.76
C PHE A 137 -5.66 -0.22 14.93
N GLY A 138 -5.09 0.54 15.87
CA GLY A 138 -5.84 1.15 16.98
C GLY A 138 -6.88 2.21 16.57
N LEU A 139 -6.78 2.79 15.37
CA LEU A 139 -7.75 3.72 14.80
C LEU A 139 -8.89 3.03 14.04
N GLY A 140 -8.78 1.72 13.78
CA GLY A 140 -9.77 0.96 13.02
C GLY A 140 -11.07 0.64 13.79
N THR A 141 -11.93 -0.13 13.14
CA THR A 141 -13.23 -0.56 13.71
C THR A 141 -13.23 -2.01 14.19
N ALA A 142 -12.21 -2.79 13.80
CA ALA A 142 -11.87 -4.06 14.41
C ALA A 142 -11.53 -3.85 15.89
N SER A 143 -12.12 -4.65 16.76
CA SER A 143 -11.63 -4.79 18.13
C SER A 143 -10.59 -5.89 18.13
N ALA A 144 -9.44 -5.69 18.78
CA ALA A 144 -8.47 -6.76 19.01
C ALA A 144 -9.08 -8.00 19.73
N ALA A 145 -10.21 -7.83 20.43
CA ALA A 145 -10.98 -8.92 21.03
C ALA A 145 -11.81 -9.75 20.02
N ARG A 146 -11.82 -9.39 18.72
CA ARG A 146 -12.40 -10.19 17.62
C ARG A 146 -11.35 -10.95 16.82
N LEU A 147 -10.06 -10.68 17.04
CA LEU A 147 -8.98 -11.46 16.41
C LEU A 147 -8.99 -12.90 16.91
N SER A 148 -8.47 -13.81 16.09
CA SER A 148 -8.16 -15.17 16.52
C SER A 148 -7.06 -15.17 17.60
N ASP A 149 -6.73 -16.35 18.13
CA ASP A 149 -5.60 -16.48 19.05
C ASP A 149 -4.29 -16.16 18.33
N ASP A 150 -4.07 -16.74 17.14
CA ASP A 150 -2.93 -16.49 16.24
C ASP A 150 -2.83 -15.00 15.83
N GLY A 151 -3.95 -14.38 15.45
CA GLY A 151 -3.99 -12.97 15.06
C GLY A 151 -3.64 -12.03 16.22
N ARG A 152 -4.05 -12.37 17.44
CA ARG A 152 -3.68 -11.62 18.64
C ARG A 152 -2.22 -11.82 19.04
N GLU A 153 -1.69 -13.03 18.92
CA GLU A 153 -0.27 -13.32 19.12
C GLU A 153 0.59 -12.52 18.12
N ALA A 154 0.23 -12.53 16.84
CA ALA A 154 0.89 -11.73 15.80
C ALA A 154 0.88 -10.23 16.11
N LEU A 155 -0.25 -9.67 16.60
CA LEU A 155 -0.32 -8.27 17.00
C LEU A 155 0.56 -7.95 18.22
N GLU A 156 0.67 -8.88 19.18
CA GLU A 156 1.59 -8.76 20.31
C GLU A 156 3.07 -8.85 19.88
N ASP A 157 3.41 -9.69 18.91
CA ASP A 157 4.77 -9.79 18.37
C ASP A 157 5.18 -8.54 17.60
N LEU A 158 4.27 -7.98 16.78
CA LEU A 158 4.49 -6.66 16.16
C LEU A 158 4.74 -5.57 17.22
N ALA A 159 4.06 -5.65 18.38
CA ALA A 159 4.29 -4.74 19.50
C ALA A 159 5.63 -4.99 20.22
N ARG A 160 6.14 -6.23 20.25
CA ARG A 160 7.49 -6.56 20.75
C ARG A 160 8.56 -6.00 19.81
N ILE A 161 8.42 -6.20 18.49
CA ILE A 161 9.33 -5.67 17.47
C ILE A 161 9.35 -4.14 17.50
N ALA A 162 8.20 -3.48 17.56
CA ALA A 162 8.07 -2.02 17.62
C ALA A 162 8.77 -1.35 18.82
N GLN A 163 8.99 -2.11 19.90
CA GLN A 163 9.63 -1.68 21.15
C GLN A 163 11.07 -2.19 21.32
N ALA A 164 11.55 -3.06 20.43
CA ALA A 164 12.86 -3.67 20.57
C ALA A 164 13.97 -2.66 20.24
N GLU A 165 14.86 -2.42 21.21
CA GLU A 165 16.16 -1.78 20.97
C GLU A 165 17.08 -2.79 20.27
N LEU A 166 16.84 -3.00 18.98
CA LEU A 166 17.58 -3.92 18.13
C LEU A 166 18.98 -3.37 17.83
N SER A 167 19.98 -3.84 18.59
CA SER A 167 21.40 -3.59 18.34
C SER A 167 22.04 -4.81 17.67
N PHE A 168 22.41 -4.66 16.41
CA PHE A 168 23.09 -5.65 15.58
C PHE A 168 24.50 -5.12 15.20
N GLU A 169 25.48 -6.00 14.96
CA GLU A 169 26.90 -5.65 14.74
C GLU A 169 27.28 -5.43 13.26
N ASP A 170 26.28 -5.35 12.35
CA ASP A 170 26.45 -5.12 10.90
C ASP A 170 27.22 -6.26 10.19
N ASP A 171 26.89 -7.52 10.55
CA ASP A 171 27.41 -8.74 9.93
C ASP A 171 26.37 -9.53 9.11
N GLU A 172 26.83 -10.59 8.42
CA GLU A 172 26.00 -11.39 7.50
C GLU A 172 24.90 -12.20 8.23
N ASP A 173 25.15 -12.62 9.48
CA ASP A 173 24.18 -13.39 10.27
C ASP A 173 23.03 -12.46 10.74
N ASP A 174 23.37 -11.25 11.19
CA ASP A 174 22.43 -10.22 11.60
C ASP A 174 21.57 -9.69 10.43
N ALA A 175 22.16 -9.54 9.23
CA ALA A 175 21.42 -9.20 8.03
C ALA A 175 20.39 -10.28 7.64
N SER A 176 20.77 -11.57 7.73
CA SER A 176 19.85 -12.68 7.50
C SER A 176 18.71 -12.70 8.53
N ALA A 177 19.01 -12.41 9.81
CA ALA A 177 18.00 -12.34 10.86
C ALA A 177 16.98 -11.22 10.61
N LEU A 178 17.41 -10.08 10.07
CA LEU A 178 16.49 -8.99 9.70
C LEU A 178 15.51 -9.42 8.59
N GLU A 179 15.96 -10.13 7.56
CA GLU A 179 15.07 -10.61 6.48
C GLU A 179 14.01 -11.59 7.02
N GLU A 180 14.37 -12.47 7.96
CA GLU A 180 13.42 -13.36 8.62
C GLU A 180 12.33 -12.59 9.40
N ILE A 181 12.71 -11.51 10.09
CA ILE A 181 11.76 -10.63 10.81
C ILE A 181 10.88 -9.86 9.80
N ILE A 182 11.45 -9.35 8.70
CA ILE A 182 10.69 -8.66 7.64
C ILE A 182 9.62 -9.58 7.04
N GLU A 183 9.96 -10.84 6.72
CA GLU A 183 8.98 -11.81 6.21
C GLU A 183 7.94 -12.22 7.28
N PHE A 184 8.35 -12.35 8.55
CA PHE A 184 7.40 -12.54 9.65
C PHE A 184 6.37 -11.39 9.71
N VAL A 185 6.83 -10.13 9.63
CA VAL A 185 5.93 -8.96 9.63
C VAL A 185 5.00 -8.99 8.41
N ARG A 186 5.50 -9.33 7.21
CA ARG A 186 4.67 -9.48 6.00
C ARG A 186 3.55 -10.52 6.18
N VAL A 187 3.87 -11.69 6.71
CA VAL A 187 2.89 -12.77 6.96
C VAL A 187 1.90 -12.37 8.06
N ALA A 188 2.36 -11.77 9.16
CA ALA A 188 1.52 -11.28 10.25
C ALA A 188 0.47 -10.25 9.77
N VAL A 189 0.87 -9.33 8.89
CA VAL A 189 -0.01 -8.31 8.31
C VAL A 189 -1.07 -8.94 7.40
N LEU A 190 -0.68 -9.90 6.56
CA LEU A 190 -1.62 -10.64 5.69
C LEU A 190 -2.64 -11.45 6.51
N LEU A 191 -2.20 -12.12 7.58
CA LEU A 191 -3.08 -12.80 8.54
C LEU A 191 -4.10 -11.82 9.13
N LEU A 192 -3.62 -10.74 9.75
CA LEU A 192 -4.45 -9.72 10.39
C LEU A 192 -5.45 -9.07 9.41
N HIS A 193 -5.03 -8.81 8.17
CA HIS A 193 -5.92 -8.30 7.13
C HIS A 193 -7.02 -9.31 6.75
N SER A 194 -6.65 -10.59 6.61
CA SER A 194 -7.57 -11.66 6.23
C SER A 194 -8.67 -11.91 7.26
N GLU A 195 -8.40 -11.76 8.57
CA GLU A 195 -9.39 -11.96 9.62
C GLU A 195 -10.54 -10.96 9.53
N ASN A 196 -10.24 -9.69 9.23
CA ASN A 196 -11.27 -8.67 8.95
C ASN A 196 -12.02 -8.94 7.63
N GLY A 197 -11.32 -9.41 6.60
CA GLY A 197 -11.94 -9.83 5.34
C GLY A 197 -12.95 -10.96 5.52
N ALA A 198 -12.60 -11.98 6.32
CA ALA A 198 -13.43 -13.15 6.58
C ALA A 198 -14.74 -12.81 7.34
N ASP A 199 -14.69 -11.89 8.32
CA ASP A 199 -15.87 -11.44 9.06
C ASP A 199 -16.90 -10.75 8.13
N SER A 200 -16.41 -9.95 7.16
CA SER A 200 -17.29 -9.28 6.19
C SER A 200 -18.07 -10.26 5.28
N ALA A 201 -17.46 -11.41 4.95
CA ALA A 201 -18.12 -12.47 4.19
C ALA A 201 -19.15 -13.24 5.03
N GLN A 202 -18.89 -13.43 6.33
CA GLN A 202 -19.81 -14.14 7.24
C GLN A 202 -20.99 -13.28 7.67
N SER A 203 -20.78 -11.98 7.92
CA SER A 203 -21.86 -11.03 8.24
C SER A 203 -22.87 -10.82 7.10
N THR A 204 -22.54 -11.20 5.86
CA THR A 204 -23.45 -11.12 4.70
C THR A 204 -24.39 -12.34 4.58
N LEU A 205 -24.26 -13.34 5.47
CA LEU A 205 -25.03 -14.60 5.46
C LEU A 205 -26.10 -14.69 6.57
N HIS A 206 -26.48 -13.57 7.20
CA HIS A 206 -27.51 -13.50 8.25
C HIS A 206 -28.56 -12.40 7.98
#